data_AF-A0A3L6MY70-F1
#
_entry.id   AF-A0A3L6MY70-F1
#
_cell.length_a   1.000
_cell.length_b   1.000
_cell.length_c   1.000
_cell.angle_alpha   90.00
_cell.angle_beta   90.00
_cell.angle_gamma   90.00
#
_symmetry.space_group_name_H-M   'P 1'
#
loop_
_entity.id
_entity.type
_entity.pdbx_description
1 polymer ?
#
loop_
_entity_poly.entity_id
_entity_poly.type
_entity_poly.pdbx_seq_one_letter_code
_entity_poly.pdbx_strand_id
1 'polypeptide(L)'
;MSMLDSMTPGSSHHASLDQPITSQTGAMSKESHAIQTAFRAGKEYVVPWGSQEEQRIEQAMQDLGSYLSDLDHSLSYEGTDKKVVWRKSCWFASQGIGHPFLDSETDIAKFDGDLKDGLTGLQALHDARTRESAHCLKSALDSALVTTSMAVGIDPNLVQRCTVRYRAIKYTPHAGAPGGIGLHPDGNLLSALITNGPGLRVYDLDGTVRFPGHRGTIMMGGSTLYRWANEFIPTFHDVDISGNEVKVSIVAFFNFPDMETIPRTLRAEGDNFFHDIRRIKEDDKLPSGELSALWDIIIKNHQLSLPPVLASG
;
A
#
# COMPACT_ATOMS: atom_id res chain seq x y z
N MET A 1 -51.65 -25.75 -4.15
CA MET A 1 -51.50 -25.40 -5.58
C MET A 1 -51.36 -23.88 -5.63
N SER A 2 -50.15 -23.34 -5.75
CA SER A 2 -49.39 -23.09 -7.00
C SER A 2 -49.57 -21.62 -7.44
N MET A 3 -48.54 -20.78 -7.21
CA MET A 3 -47.68 -20.11 -8.23
C MET A 3 -48.29 -18.80 -8.79
N LEU A 4 -47.61 -17.70 -9.13
CA LEU A 4 -46.20 -17.27 -9.19
C LEU A 4 -46.19 -15.73 -9.44
N ASP A 5 -45.13 -15.07 -8.97
CA ASP A 5 -44.30 -13.96 -9.48
C ASP A 5 -44.77 -13.02 -10.62
N SER A 6 -44.49 -11.71 -10.45
CA SER A 6 -43.40 -11.04 -11.21
C SER A 6 -43.04 -9.64 -10.64
N MET A 7 -41.81 -9.52 -10.13
CA MET A 7 -41.07 -8.26 -9.94
C MET A 7 -40.45 -7.78 -11.26
N THR A 8 -40.26 -6.46 -11.41
CA THR A 8 -39.29 -5.88 -12.36
C THR A 8 -38.38 -4.84 -11.65
N PRO A 9 -37.09 -4.71 -12.04
CA PRO A 9 -36.06 -4.08 -11.23
C PRO A 9 -35.54 -2.71 -11.72
N GLY A 10 -34.95 -1.97 -10.77
CA GLY A 10 -33.73 -1.14 -10.84
C GLY A 10 -33.41 -0.28 -12.06
N SER A 11 -33.38 1.05 -11.88
CA SER A 11 -32.74 1.98 -12.81
C SER A 11 -31.22 2.01 -12.61
N SER A 12 -30.48 1.50 -13.60
CA SER A 12 -29.04 1.69 -13.76
C SER A 12 -28.74 3.11 -14.25
N HIS A 13 -27.69 3.72 -13.69
CA HIS A 13 -27.08 4.94 -14.22
C HIS A 13 -26.43 4.64 -15.58
N HIS A 14 -27.16 4.86 -16.67
CA HIS A 14 -26.57 5.01 -17.99
C HIS A 14 -25.89 6.38 -18.07
N ALA A 15 -24.56 6.37 -18.21
CA ALA A 15 -23.79 7.54 -18.60
C ALA A 15 -24.33 8.04 -19.96
N SER A 16 -24.78 9.30 -19.98
CA SER A 16 -25.17 9.98 -21.21
C SER A 16 -23.94 10.18 -22.09
N LEU A 17 -24.01 9.72 -23.35
CA LEU A 17 -22.95 9.76 -24.36
C LEU A 17 -22.72 11.16 -24.97
N ASP A 18 -23.34 12.21 -24.42
CA ASP A 18 -23.32 13.58 -24.98
C ASP A 18 -22.30 14.54 -24.32
N GLN A 19 -21.34 14.05 -23.53
CA GLN A 19 -20.23 14.89 -23.05
C GLN A 19 -18.97 14.72 -23.91
N PRO A 20 -18.31 15.81 -24.33
CA PRO A 20 -17.15 15.74 -25.21
C PRO A 20 -15.97 15.05 -24.51
N ILE A 21 -15.44 14.01 -25.16
CA ILE A 21 -14.32 13.13 -24.75
C ILE A 21 -13.00 13.90 -24.44
N THR A 22 -12.92 15.18 -24.82
CA THR A 22 -11.75 16.04 -24.63
C THR A 22 -11.51 16.48 -23.17
N SER A 23 -12.53 16.48 -22.31
CA SER A 23 -12.38 16.87 -20.90
C SER A 23 -11.77 15.77 -20.03
N GLN A 24 -12.10 14.50 -20.29
CA GLN A 24 -11.62 13.35 -19.52
C GLN A 24 -10.15 13.02 -19.82
N THR A 25 -9.74 13.09 -21.09
CA THR A 25 -8.34 12.91 -21.49
C THR A 25 -7.42 14.01 -20.95
N GLY A 26 -7.91 15.25 -20.86
CA GLY A 26 -7.19 16.37 -20.24
C GLY A 26 -7.06 16.28 -18.72
N ALA A 27 -8.03 15.67 -18.02
CA ALA A 27 -7.95 15.45 -16.58
C ALA A 27 -6.99 14.30 -16.23
N MET A 28 -7.07 13.19 -16.95
CA MET A 28 -6.17 12.04 -16.77
C MET A 28 -4.70 12.39 -17.03
N SER A 29 -4.41 13.24 -18.02
CA SER A 29 -3.04 13.67 -18.30
C SER A 29 -2.46 14.57 -17.19
N LYS A 30 -3.28 15.43 -16.58
CA LYS A 30 -2.88 16.25 -15.42
C LYS A 30 -2.63 15.42 -14.17
N GLU A 31 -3.52 14.47 -13.89
CA GLU A 31 -3.38 13.56 -12.75
C GLU A 31 -2.12 12.69 -12.89
N SER A 32 -1.92 12.09 -14.08
CA SER A 32 -0.70 11.33 -14.38
C SER A 32 0.57 12.17 -14.19
N HIS A 33 0.58 13.41 -14.67
CA HIS A 33 1.72 14.31 -14.49
C HIS A 33 1.98 14.65 -13.02
N ALA A 34 0.92 14.86 -12.22
CA ALA A 34 1.03 15.13 -10.80
C ALA A 34 1.60 13.93 -10.02
N ILE A 35 1.14 12.71 -10.32
CA ILE A 35 1.66 11.46 -9.75
C ILE A 35 3.14 11.31 -10.08
N GLN A 36 3.52 11.43 -11.36
CA GLN A 36 4.92 11.31 -11.76
C GLN A 36 5.80 12.36 -11.08
N THR A 37 5.34 13.60 -10.97
CA THR A 37 6.07 14.68 -10.31
C THR A 37 6.29 14.38 -8.82
N ALA A 38 5.25 13.89 -8.13
CA ALA A 38 5.37 13.49 -6.74
C ALA A 38 6.39 12.36 -6.57
N PHE A 39 6.28 11.31 -7.37
CA PHE A 39 7.12 10.11 -7.23
C PHE A 39 8.58 10.33 -7.65
N ARG A 40 8.83 11.15 -8.69
CA ARG A 40 10.20 11.59 -9.03
C ARG A 40 10.86 12.35 -7.88
N ALA A 41 10.06 13.02 -7.04
CA ALA A 41 10.54 13.74 -5.87
C ALA A 41 10.53 12.90 -4.57
N GLY A 42 10.17 11.61 -4.63
CA GLY A 42 10.11 10.73 -3.45
C GLY A 42 8.89 10.98 -2.56
N LYS A 43 7.86 11.67 -3.07
CA LYS A 43 6.67 12.07 -2.30
C LYS A 43 5.52 11.11 -2.52
N GLU A 44 4.60 11.08 -1.57
CA GLU A 44 3.32 10.41 -1.71
C GLU A 44 2.34 11.24 -2.58
N TYR A 45 1.35 10.54 -3.15
CA TYR A 45 0.21 11.14 -3.85
C TYR A 45 -1.09 10.64 -3.23
N VAL A 46 -2.06 11.52 -2.98
CA VAL A 46 -3.36 11.15 -2.39
C VAL A 46 -4.40 11.09 -3.51
N VAL A 47 -4.89 9.89 -3.80
CA VAL A 47 -6.03 9.68 -4.70
C VAL A 47 -7.31 9.98 -3.91
N PRO A 48 -8.07 11.03 -4.26
CA PRO A 48 -9.25 11.44 -3.50
C PRO A 48 -10.40 10.45 -3.71
N TRP A 49 -11.18 10.24 -2.65
CA TRP A 49 -12.44 9.47 -2.73
C TRP A 49 -13.61 10.38 -3.08
N GLY A 50 -14.63 9.81 -3.72
CA GLY A 50 -15.95 10.46 -3.81
C GLY A 50 -16.65 10.50 -2.45
N SER A 51 -17.61 11.42 -2.25
CA SER A 51 -18.32 11.55 -0.96
C SER A 51 -19.10 10.30 -0.54
N GLN A 52 -19.71 9.59 -1.49
CA GLN A 52 -20.39 8.30 -1.23
C GLN A 52 -19.41 7.14 -0.99
N GLU A 53 -18.19 7.26 -1.50
CA GLU A 53 -17.13 6.28 -1.29
C GLU A 53 -16.49 6.46 0.10
N GLU A 54 -16.27 7.70 0.53
CA GLU A 54 -15.75 8.05 1.86
C GLU A 54 -16.56 7.38 2.97
N GLN A 55 -17.89 7.52 2.98
CA GLN A 55 -18.75 6.91 4.00
C GLN A 55 -18.65 5.37 4.03
N ARG A 56 -18.56 4.74 2.86
CA ARG A 56 -18.44 3.27 2.76
C ARG A 56 -17.08 2.79 3.24
N ILE A 57 -16.01 3.51 2.89
CA ILE A 57 -14.65 3.23 3.34
C ILE A 57 -14.54 3.40 4.86
N GLU A 58 -15.10 4.46 5.42
CA GLU A 58 -15.11 4.69 6.88
C GLU A 58 -15.81 3.54 7.62
N GLN A 59 -16.99 3.12 7.15
CA GLN A 59 -17.69 1.98 7.74
C GLN A 59 -16.88 0.69 7.62
N ALA A 60 -16.30 0.42 6.45
CA ALA A 60 -15.49 -0.77 6.23
C ALA A 60 -14.22 -0.78 7.10
N MET A 61 -13.59 0.37 7.32
CA MET A 61 -12.46 0.52 8.24
C MET A 61 -12.86 0.27 9.70
N GLN A 62 -14.05 0.71 10.12
CA GLN A 62 -14.58 0.42 11.46
C GLN A 62 -14.82 -1.08 11.65
N ASP A 63 -15.47 -1.72 10.69
CA ASP A 63 -15.80 -3.15 10.73
C ASP A 63 -14.53 -4.01 10.80
N LEU A 64 -13.55 -3.70 9.93
CA LEU A 64 -12.24 -4.34 9.95
C LEU A 64 -11.50 -4.07 11.27
N GLY A 65 -11.57 -2.83 11.77
CA GLY A 65 -11.00 -2.44 13.06
C GLY A 65 -11.64 -3.15 14.25
N SER A 66 -12.93 -3.48 14.17
CA SER A 66 -13.64 -4.31 15.16
C SER A 66 -13.10 -5.73 15.12
N TYR A 67 -13.06 -6.38 13.94
CA TYR A 67 -12.50 -7.73 13.77
C TYR A 67 -11.07 -7.84 14.33
N LEU A 68 -10.20 -6.88 13.99
CA LEU A 68 -8.82 -6.85 14.47
C LEU A 68 -8.70 -6.73 16.00
N SER A 69 -9.74 -6.28 16.71
CA SER A 69 -9.70 -6.13 18.17
C SER A 69 -9.56 -7.45 18.90
N ASP A 70 -10.05 -8.54 18.30
CA ASP A 70 -10.12 -9.85 18.92
C ASP A 70 -8.86 -10.69 18.68
N LEU A 71 -7.93 -10.18 17.86
CA LEU A 71 -6.67 -10.85 17.55
C LEU A 71 -5.61 -10.64 18.64
N ASP A 72 -4.62 -11.52 18.66
CA ASP A 72 -3.44 -11.41 19.52
C ASP A 72 -2.55 -10.24 19.11
N HIS A 73 -1.88 -9.65 20.10
CA HIS A 73 -0.87 -8.63 19.85
C HIS A 73 0.43 -9.26 19.33
N SER A 74 1.05 -8.58 18.37
CA SER A 74 2.41 -8.82 17.91
C SER A 74 3.19 -7.50 17.89
N LEU A 75 4.52 -7.55 17.98
CA LEU A 75 5.32 -6.34 17.82
C LEU A 75 5.33 -5.88 16.36
N SER A 76 5.35 -4.57 16.15
CA SER A 76 5.61 -3.99 14.83
C SER A 76 7.02 -4.25 14.37
N TYR A 77 7.22 -4.04 13.06
CA TYR A 77 8.56 -3.94 12.51
C TYR A 77 9.30 -2.76 13.18
N GLU A 78 10.49 -3.03 13.70
CA GLU A 78 11.40 -2.02 14.23
C GLU A 78 12.11 -1.35 13.04
N GLY A 79 11.78 -0.08 12.77
CA GLY A 79 12.48 0.69 11.74
C GLY A 79 13.80 1.27 12.27
N THR A 80 14.47 2.08 11.44
CA THR A 80 15.82 2.57 11.74
C THR A 80 15.88 3.50 12.95
N ASP A 81 14.75 4.11 13.32
CA ASP A 81 14.55 4.96 14.50
C ASP A 81 14.13 4.19 15.77
N LYS A 82 14.10 2.85 15.71
CA LYS A 82 13.73 1.93 16.81
C LYS A 82 12.33 2.10 17.36
N LYS A 83 11.43 2.74 16.63
CA LYS A 83 10.03 2.80 17.04
C LYS A 83 9.40 1.42 16.92
N VAL A 84 8.76 1.00 18.00
CA VAL A 84 7.97 -0.23 18.07
C VAL A 84 6.62 0.04 18.71
N VAL A 85 5.62 -0.71 18.27
CA VAL A 85 4.25 -0.63 18.77
C VAL A 85 3.63 -2.02 18.81
N TRP A 86 2.66 -2.24 19.70
CA TRP A 86 1.83 -3.43 19.61
C TRP A 86 0.87 -3.27 18.43
N ARG A 87 0.77 -4.31 17.62
CA ARG A 87 -0.17 -4.36 16.50
C ARG A 87 -0.97 -5.64 16.52
N LYS A 88 -2.20 -5.53 16.05
CA LYS A 88 -3.07 -6.65 15.70
C LYS A 88 -3.26 -6.62 14.20
N SER A 89 -2.98 -7.72 13.52
CA SER A 89 -2.98 -7.71 12.06
C SER A 89 -3.42 -9.02 11.45
N CYS A 90 -3.92 -8.92 10.24
CA CYS A 90 -4.06 -10.02 9.30
C CYS A 90 -3.67 -9.52 7.90
N TRP A 91 -3.50 -10.42 6.95
CA TRP A 91 -3.41 -10.02 5.55
C TRP A 91 -4.16 -10.95 4.60
N PHE A 92 -4.55 -10.36 3.47
CA PHE A 92 -5.24 -11.00 2.35
C PHE A 92 -4.36 -10.90 1.12
N ALA A 93 -4.59 -11.73 0.11
CA ALA A 93 -3.83 -11.66 -1.13
C ALA A 93 -4.71 -11.86 -2.36
N SER A 94 -4.23 -11.38 -3.51
CA SER A 94 -4.90 -11.47 -4.80
C SER A 94 -3.86 -11.67 -5.90
N GLN A 95 -4.14 -12.56 -6.84
CA GLN A 95 -3.36 -12.76 -8.07
C GLN A 95 -3.79 -11.73 -9.13
N GLY A 96 -3.50 -10.46 -8.88
CA GLY A 96 -3.89 -9.36 -9.75
C GLY A 96 -4.81 -8.35 -9.10
N ILE A 97 -4.80 -7.14 -9.66
CA ILE A 97 -5.75 -6.09 -9.33
C ILE A 97 -7.14 -6.50 -9.83
N GLY A 98 -8.19 -6.28 -9.04
CA GLY A 98 -9.57 -6.61 -9.39
C GLY A 98 -9.92 -8.10 -9.29
N HIS A 99 -8.94 -8.99 -9.14
CA HIS A 99 -9.19 -10.41 -8.87
C HIS A 99 -9.75 -10.63 -7.46
N PRO A 100 -10.50 -11.71 -7.21
CA PRO A 100 -10.95 -12.07 -5.87
C PRO A 100 -9.79 -12.29 -4.91
N PHE A 101 -10.07 -12.20 -3.60
CA PHE A 101 -9.11 -12.67 -2.60
C PHE A 101 -8.84 -14.17 -2.77
N LEU A 102 -7.60 -14.58 -2.49
CA LEU A 102 -7.24 -15.98 -2.36
C LEU A 102 -7.97 -16.61 -1.17
N ASP A 103 -8.42 -17.84 -1.37
CA ASP A 103 -9.25 -18.60 -0.44
C ASP A 103 -8.59 -19.90 0.04
N SER A 104 -7.29 -20.08 -0.25
CA SER A 104 -6.53 -21.28 0.11
C SER A 104 -5.20 -20.97 0.81
N GLU A 105 -4.83 -21.77 1.81
CA GLU A 105 -3.52 -21.72 2.46
C GLU A 105 -2.38 -21.93 1.45
N THR A 106 -2.55 -22.85 0.50
CA THR A 106 -1.53 -23.18 -0.50
C THR A 106 -1.19 -21.99 -1.39
N ASP A 107 -2.18 -21.15 -1.73
CA ASP A 107 -1.93 -19.95 -2.53
C ASP A 107 -1.39 -18.79 -1.70
N ILE A 108 -1.90 -18.63 -0.47
CA ILE A 108 -1.37 -17.65 0.50
C ILE A 108 0.12 -17.91 0.76
N ALA A 109 0.54 -19.17 0.93
CA ALA A 109 1.92 -19.54 1.22
C ALA A 109 2.93 -19.17 0.10
N LYS A 110 2.46 -18.82 -1.10
CA LYS A 110 3.31 -18.37 -2.22
C LYS A 110 3.67 -16.89 -2.14
N PHE A 111 3.01 -16.11 -1.29
CA PHE A 111 3.23 -14.67 -1.17
C PHE A 111 4.31 -14.36 -0.12
N ASP A 112 5.09 -13.32 -0.39
CA ASP A 112 6.01 -12.74 0.59
C ASP A 112 5.22 -12.08 1.73
N GLY A 113 5.04 -12.82 2.83
CA GLY A 113 4.31 -12.44 4.02
C GLY A 113 4.36 -13.54 5.09
N ASP A 114 4.11 -13.16 6.35
CA ASP A 114 4.03 -14.14 7.44
C ASP A 114 2.78 -15.01 7.27
N LEU A 115 2.96 -16.33 7.15
CA LEU A 115 1.85 -17.26 6.89
C LEU A 115 0.77 -17.20 7.98
N LYS A 116 1.14 -16.98 9.25
CA LYS A 116 0.19 -16.91 10.36
C LYS A 116 -0.79 -15.74 10.16
N ASP A 117 -0.31 -14.52 9.92
CA ASP A 117 -1.17 -13.37 9.63
C ASP A 117 -2.06 -13.61 8.38
N GLY A 118 -1.56 -14.37 7.39
CA GLY A 118 -2.30 -14.71 6.16
C GLY A 118 -3.44 -15.69 6.41
N LEU A 119 -3.20 -16.71 7.22
CA LEU A 119 -4.23 -17.65 7.67
C LEU A 119 -5.30 -16.96 8.53
N THR A 120 -4.91 -15.99 9.36
CA THR A 120 -5.88 -15.13 10.07
C THR A 120 -6.74 -14.34 9.09
N GLY A 121 -6.15 -13.80 8.01
CA GLY A 121 -6.91 -13.10 6.97
C GLY A 121 -7.88 -14.03 6.24
N LEU A 122 -7.47 -15.26 5.92
CA LEU A 122 -8.34 -16.27 5.33
C LEU A 122 -9.54 -16.58 6.22
N GLN A 123 -9.32 -16.74 7.52
CA GLN A 123 -10.39 -16.94 8.50
C GLN A 123 -11.33 -15.73 8.58
N ALA A 124 -10.79 -14.52 8.49
CA ALA A 124 -11.58 -13.28 8.47
C ALA A 124 -12.58 -13.24 7.30
N LEU A 125 -12.23 -13.83 6.15
CA LEU A 125 -13.12 -13.89 4.98
C LEU A 125 -14.32 -14.84 5.16
N HIS A 126 -14.33 -15.68 6.20
CA HIS A 126 -15.51 -16.49 6.55
C HIS A 126 -16.60 -15.67 7.27
N ASP A 127 -16.25 -14.54 7.89
CA ASP A 127 -17.21 -13.61 8.45
C ASP A 127 -17.77 -12.70 7.33
N ALA A 128 -19.09 -12.72 7.13
CA ALA A 128 -19.72 -12.02 6.01
C ALA A 128 -19.46 -10.51 6.04
N ARG A 129 -19.56 -9.90 7.23
CA ARG A 129 -19.36 -8.45 7.42
C ARG A 129 -17.91 -8.04 7.15
N THR A 130 -16.96 -8.79 7.69
CA THR A 130 -15.52 -8.56 7.50
C THR A 130 -15.14 -8.77 6.04
N ARG A 131 -15.67 -9.80 5.38
CA ARG A 131 -15.46 -10.05 3.95
C ARG A 131 -15.96 -8.91 3.09
N GLU A 132 -17.20 -8.46 3.29
CA GLU A 132 -17.78 -7.33 2.53
C GLU A 132 -16.96 -6.05 2.72
N SER A 133 -16.56 -5.76 3.96
CA SER A 133 -15.70 -4.61 4.28
C SER A 133 -14.32 -4.72 3.64
N ALA A 134 -13.68 -5.90 3.69
CA ALA A 134 -12.41 -6.15 3.04
C ALA A 134 -12.49 -5.96 1.52
N HIS A 135 -13.57 -6.41 0.88
CA HIS A 135 -13.80 -6.17 -0.55
C HIS A 135 -14.04 -4.69 -0.88
N CYS A 136 -14.76 -3.96 -0.03
CA CYS A 136 -14.95 -2.52 -0.19
C CYS A 136 -13.60 -1.78 -0.18
N LEU A 137 -12.76 -2.08 0.82
CA LEU A 137 -11.43 -1.48 0.95
C LEU A 137 -10.50 -1.89 -0.19
N LYS A 138 -10.53 -3.18 -0.58
CA LYS A 138 -9.80 -3.69 -1.74
C LYS A 138 -10.13 -2.92 -3.01
N SER A 139 -11.42 -2.65 -3.28
CA SER A 139 -11.85 -1.92 -4.47
C SER A 139 -11.25 -0.51 -4.54
N ALA A 140 -11.20 0.20 -3.41
CA ALA A 140 -10.63 1.55 -3.33
C ALA A 140 -9.10 1.52 -3.52
N LEU A 141 -8.42 0.55 -2.90
CA LEU A 141 -6.97 0.33 -3.04
C LEU A 141 -6.61 -0.03 -4.49
N ASP A 142 -7.34 -0.98 -5.10
CA ASP A 142 -7.14 -1.45 -6.46
C ASP A 142 -7.31 -0.31 -7.47
N SER A 143 -8.36 0.50 -7.32
CA SER A 143 -8.61 1.64 -8.21
C SER A 143 -7.44 2.63 -8.18
N ALA A 144 -6.93 2.95 -6.99
CA ALA A 144 -5.78 3.83 -6.83
C ALA A 144 -4.47 3.22 -7.38
N LEU A 145 -4.28 1.90 -7.22
CA LEU A 145 -3.16 1.16 -7.80
C LEU A 145 -3.19 1.17 -9.32
N VAL A 146 -4.35 0.99 -9.97
CA VAL A 146 -4.47 1.10 -11.44
C VAL A 146 -4.06 2.48 -11.92
N THR A 147 -4.70 3.53 -11.37
CA THR A 147 -4.43 4.92 -11.76
C THR A 147 -2.94 5.25 -11.64
N THR A 148 -2.34 4.88 -10.50
CA THR A 148 -0.93 5.14 -10.23
C THR A 148 -0.01 4.31 -11.13
N SER A 149 -0.32 3.04 -11.36
CA SER A 149 0.50 2.16 -12.22
C SER A 149 0.56 2.66 -13.66
N MET A 150 -0.57 3.10 -14.19
CA MET A 150 -0.65 3.69 -15.52
C MET A 150 0.13 5.00 -15.57
N ALA A 151 0.01 5.85 -14.53
CA ALA A 151 0.71 7.12 -14.47
C ALA A 151 2.24 6.97 -14.47
N VAL A 152 2.78 5.92 -13.83
CA VAL A 152 4.23 5.65 -13.80
C VAL A 152 4.72 4.78 -14.97
N GLY A 153 3.86 4.51 -15.96
CA GLY A 153 4.25 3.86 -17.22
C GLY A 153 4.40 2.34 -17.15
N ILE A 154 3.76 1.68 -16.17
CA ILE A 154 3.70 0.21 -16.16
C ILE A 154 2.70 -0.24 -17.22
N ASP A 155 3.11 -1.17 -18.08
CA ASP A 155 2.25 -1.72 -19.13
C ASP A 155 0.97 -2.35 -18.54
N PRO A 156 -0.22 -2.10 -19.11
CA PRO A 156 -1.48 -2.68 -18.62
C PRO A 156 -1.46 -4.22 -18.49
N ASN A 157 -0.81 -4.93 -19.41
CA ASN A 157 -0.72 -6.39 -19.34
C ASN A 157 0.21 -6.83 -18.21
N LEU A 158 1.26 -6.06 -17.92
CA LEU A 158 2.13 -6.31 -16.77
C LEU A 158 1.38 -6.05 -15.46
N VAL A 159 0.58 -4.98 -15.37
CA VAL A 159 -0.27 -4.70 -14.20
C VAL A 159 -1.21 -5.86 -13.87
N GLN A 160 -1.78 -6.52 -14.86
CA GLN A 160 -2.67 -7.69 -14.65
C GLN A 160 -1.95 -8.91 -14.05
N ARG A 161 -0.63 -9.03 -14.27
CA ARG A 161 0.18 -10.13 -13.74
C ARG A 161 0.73 -9.85 -12.36
N CYS A 162 0.77 -8.59 -11.96
CA CYS A 162 1.27 -8.20 -10.64
C CYS A 162 0.43 -8.83 -9.51
N THR A 163 1.05 -9.00 -8.36
CA THR A 163 0.40 -9.55 -7.17
C THR A 163 0.12 -8.44 -6.16
N VAL A 164 -0.92 -8.61 -5.34
CA VAL A 164 -1.27 -7.65 -4.30
C VAL A 164 -1.45 -8.37 -2.96
N ARG A 165 -0.76 -7.88 -1.92
CA ARG A 165 -0.98 -8.30 -0.52
C ARG A 165 -1.56 -7.15 0.28
N TYR A 166 -2.74 -7.34 0.85
CA TYR A 166 -3.47 -6.34 1.61
C TYR A 166 -3.30 -6.62 3.10
N ARG A 167 -2.53 -5.81 3.82
CA ARG A 167 -2.32 -5.97 5.25
C ARG A 167 -3.18 -5.00 6.03
N ALA A 168 -4.06 -5.53 6.88
CA ALA A 168 -4.84 -4.76 7.83
C ALA A 168 -4.10 -4.71 9.17
N ILE A 169 -4.03 -3.54 9.79
CA ILE A 169 -3.30 -3.31 11.03
C ILE A 169 -4.13 -2.43 11.94
N LYS A 170 -4.29 -2.86 13.19
CA LYS A 170 -4.78 -2.04 14.30
C LYS A 170 -3.64 -1.83 15.28
N TYR A 171 -3.35 -0.57 15.55
CA TYR A 171 -2.24 -0.19 16.41
C TYR A 171 -2.69 0.03 17.85
N THR A 172 -1.83 -0.35 18.78
CA THR A 172 -2.03 -0.17 20.22
C THR A 172 -0.71 0.23 20.87
N PRO A 173 -0.66 1.29 21.71
CA PRO A 173 0.59 1.71 22.35
C PRO A 173 1.32 0.56 23.07
N HIS A 174 2.64 0.48 22.90
CA HIS A 174 3.49 -0.49 23.59
C HIS A 174 4.06 0.11 24.87
N ALA A 175 3.82 -0.52 26.03
CA ALA A 175 4.40 -0.15 27.32
C ALA A 175 4.22 1.33 27.72
N GLY A 176 3.10 1.96 27.31
CA GLY A 176 2.82 3.37 27.62
C GLY A 176 3.68 4.40 26.89
N ALA A 177 4.59 3.97 26.02
CA ALA A 177 5.36 4.86 25.15
C ALA A 177 4.59 5.13 23.85
N PRO A 178 4.60 6.37 23.32
CA PRO A 178 4.14 6.64 21.97
C PRO A 178 5.02 5.86 21.00
N GLY A 179 4.50 4.72 20.55
CA GLY A 179 5.15 3.82 19.62
C GLY A 179 4.87 4.20 18.16
N GLY A 180 5.51 3.49 17.24
CA GLY A 180 5.35 3.72 15.81
C GLY A 180 5.80 2.54 14.96
N ILE A 181 5.58 2.66 13.65
CA ILE A 181 6.40 1.94 12.68
C ILE A 181 7.53 2.89 12.33
N GLY A 182 8.76 2.42 12.49
CA GLY A 182 9.92 3.25 12.26
C GLY A 182 10.15 3.62 10.79
N LEU A 183 11.01 4.61 10.56
CA LEU A 183 11.31 5.11 9.21
C LEU A 183 11.80 4.00 8.27
N HIS A 184 11.16 3.89 7.10
CA HIS A 184 11.53 2.97 6.03
C HIS A 184 10.94 3.42 4.68
N PRO A 185 11.52 3.01 3.55
CA PRO A 185 10.79 2.85 2.31
C PRO A 185 10.12 1.47 2.25
N ASP A 186 9.04 1.34 1.50
CA ASP A 186 8.49 0.02 1.19
C ASP A 186 9.33 -0.68 0.12
N GLY A 187 9.61 -1.98 0.33
CA GLY A 187 10.32 -2.82 -0.65
C GLY A 187 9.52 -3.17 -1.91
N ASN A 188 8.28 -2.69 -1.98
CA ASN A 188 7.30 -3.06 -2.99
C ASN A 188 7.42 -2.22 -4.27
N LEU A 189 6.67 -2.55 -5.32
CA LEU A 189 6.55 -1.70 -6.51
C LEU A 189 5.78 -0.42 -6.15
N LEU A 190 4.55 -0.60 -5.67
CA LEU A 190 3.72 0.48 -5.14
C LEU A 190 3.10 0.04 -3.83
N SER A 191 2.83 1.01 -2.96
CA SER A 191 1.98 0.82 -1.79
C SER A 191 0.79 1.76 -1.86
N ALA A 192 -0.40 1.24 -1.59
CA ALA A 192 -1.62 2.03 -1.43
C ALA A 192 -2.13 1.88 0.00
N LEU A 193 -2.33 2.99 0.70
CA LEU A 193 -2.68 3.00 2.13
C LEU A 193 -4.00 3.72 2.35
N ILE A 194 -4.88 3.09 3.13
CA ILE A 194 -6.06 3.70 3.74
C ILE A 194 -5.84 3.67 5.26
N THR A 195 -6.08 4.79 5.93
CA THR A 195 -5.95 4.93 7.40
C THR A 195 -7.13 5.73 7.93
N ASN A 196 -7.60 5.42 9.15
CA ASN A 196 -8.73 6.11 9.79
C ASN A 196 -8.33 7.36 10.60
N GLY A 197 -7.06 7.73 10.58
CA GLY A 197 -6.54 8.83 11.37
C GLY A 197 -5.13 9.27 10.97
N PRO A 198 -4.66 10.40 11.54
CA PRO A 198 -3.36 10.98 11.22
C PRO A 198 -2.19 10.14 11.71
N GLY A 199 -0.97 10.54 11.33
CA GLY A 199 0.28 10.06 11.92
C GLY A 199 1.22 9.34 10.95
N LEU A 200 0.82 9.12 9.69
CA LEU A 200 1.82 8.87 8.64
C LEU A 200 2.65 10.15 8.46
N ARG A 201 3.97 10.02 8.38
CA ARG A 201 4.87 11.13 8.07
C ARG A 201 5.79 10.73 6.92
N VAL A 202 5.93 11.61 5.95
CA VAL A 202 6.77 11.39 4.76
C VAL A 202 7.97 12.33 4.83
N TYR A 203 9.14 11.77 4.55
CA TYR A 203 10.44 12.42 4.71
C TYR A 203 11.01 12.75 3.33
N ASP A 204 10.94 14.02 2.96
CA ASP A 204 11.45 14.50 1.66
C ASP A 204 12.98 14.57 1.71
N LEU A 205 13.63 14.41 0.55
CA LEU A 205 15.10 14.50 0.47
C LEU A 205 15.67 15.87 0.86
N ASP A 206 14.87 16.93 0.89
CA ASP A 206 15.30 18.29 1.27
C ASP A 206 15.23 18.58 2.77
N GLY A 207 14.80 17.62 3.59
CA GLY A 207 14.61 17.79 5.03
C GLY A 207 13.18 18.19 5.44
N THR A 208 12.25 18.35 4.48
CA THR A 208 10.83 18.61 4.79
C THR A 208 10.14 17.34 5.27
N VAL A 209 9.38 17.44 6.37
CA VAL A 209 8.47 16.38 6.83
C VAL A 209 7.04 16.73 6.44
N ARG A 210 6.39 15.86 5.68
CA ARG A 210 5.00 15.99 5.22
C ARG A 210 4.07 15.12 6.06
N PHE A 211 2.81 15.55 6.14
CA PHE A 211 1.74 14.87 6.87
C PHE A 211 0.58 14.62 5.92
N PRO A 212 0.54 13.46 5.23
CA PRO A 212 -0.50 13.16 4.28
C PRO A 212 -1.86 13.12 5.00
N GLY A 213 -2.90 13.66 4.35
CA GLY A 213 -4.27 13.54 4.85
C GLY A 213 -4.75 12.09 4.83
N HIS A 214 -5.82 11.79 5.58
CA HIS A 214 -6.41 10.44 5.67
C HIS A 214 -7.77 10.33 4.96
N ARG A 215 -8.11 11.31 4.10
CA ARG A 215 -9.36 11.35 3.30
C ARG A 215 -9.07 11.03 1.83
N GLY A 216 -8.55 9.84 1.61
CA GLY A 216 -8.09 9.39 0.30
C GLY A 216 -7.17 8.19 0.42
N THR A 217 -6.88 7.56 -0.71
CA THR A 217 -5.89 6.48 -0.77
C THR A 217 -4.52 7.09 -0.97
N ILE A 218 -3.63 6.90 0.01
CA ILE A 218 -2.26 7.43 -0.02
C ILE A 218 -1.40 6.45 -0.83
N MET A 219 -0.88 6.93 -1.95
CA MET A 219 -0.03 6.18 -2.87
C MET A 219 1.43 6.53 -2.65
N MET A 220 2.27 5.50 -2.55
CA MET A 220 3.70 5.62 -2.30
C MET A 220 4.47 4.77 -3.30
N GLY A 221 5.56 5.32 -3.82
CA GLY A 221 6.51 4.59 -4.67
C GLY A 221 7.46 3.78 -3.80
N GLY A 222 7.62 2.50 -4.08
CA GLY A 222 8.53 1.65 -3.33
C GLY A 222 9.89 1.47 -4.02
N SER A 223 10.78 0.77 -3.33
CA SER A 223 12.16 0.57 -3.77
C SER A 223 12.28 -0.34 -5.00
N THR A 224 11.29 -1.20 -5.25
CA THR A 224 11.21 -1.98 -6.50
C THR A 224 10.92 -1.06 -7.69
N LEU A 225 10.04 -0.05 -7.55
CA LEU A 225 9.80 0.94 -8.61
C LEU A 225 11.06 1.73 -8.91
N TYR A 226 11.78 2.16 -7.87
CA TYR A 226 13.06 2.85 -8.03
C TYR A 226 14.07 2.01 -8.81
N ARG A 227 14.25 0.74 -8.46
CA ARG A 227 15.20 -0.15 -9.15
C ARG A 227 14.77 -0.48 -10.57
N TRP A 228 13.48 -0.67 -10.83
CA TRP A 228 12.93 -1.04 -12.14
C TRP A 228 12.85 0.14 -13.11
N ALA A 229 12.41 1.32 -12.65
CA ALA A 229 12.30 2.51 -13.49
C ALA A 229 13.58 3.34 -13.52
N ASN A 230 14.35 3.36 -12.42
CA ASN A 230 15.51 4.24 -12.20
C ASN A 230 15.18 5.73 -12.42
N GLU A 231 13.99 6.14 -11.97
CA GLU A 231 13.44 7.49 -12.17
C GLU A 231 12.62 7.96 -10.96
N PHE A 232 11.88 7.05 -10.32
CA PHE A 232 11.01 7.37 -9.20
C PHE A 232 11.69 7.04 -7.88
N ILE A 233 11.84 8.04 -7.02
CA ILE A 233 12.52 7.89 -5.72
C ILE A 233 11.56 7.19 -4.75
N PRO A 234 12.02 6.23 -3.93
CA PRO A 234 11.15 5.59 -2.93
C PRO A 234 10.63 6.60 -1.91
N THR A 235 9.38 6.44 -1.50
CA THR A 235 8.78 7.28 -0.45
C THR A 235 9.23 6.82 0.93
N PHE A 236 10.13 7.59 1.55
CA PHE A 236 10.57 7.36 2.93
C PHE A 236 9.49 7.85 3.89
N HIS A 237 9.01 6.96 4.76
CA HIS A 237 7.94 7.29 5.68
C HIS A 237 8.04 6.53 6.99
N ASP A 238 7.39 7.07 8.01
CA ASP A 238 7.17 6.41 9.28
C ASP A 238 5.73 6.59 9.76
N VAL A 239 5.33 5.82 10.75
CA VAL A 239 4.00 5.90 11.34
C VAL A 239 4.15 6.25 12.81
N ASP A 240 3.71 7.45 13.17
CA ASP A 240 3.49 7.87 14.54
C ASP A 240 2.08 7.49 14.99
N ILE A 241 1.99 7.08 16.25
CA ILE A 241 0.78 6.57 16.91
C ILE A 241 0.65 7.26 18.27
N SER A 242 1.34 8.39 18.46
CA SER A 242 1.18 9.25 19.62
C SER A 242 -0.29 9.67 19.79
N GLY A 243 -0.85 9.40 20.96
CA GLY A 243 -2.23 9.76 21.31
C GLY A 243 -3.03 8.57 21.84
N ASN A 244 -4.29 8.84 22.20
CA ASN A 244 -5.24 7.84 22.70
C ASN A 244 -6.18 7.30 21.61
N GLU A 245 -5.98 7.72 20.35
CA GLU A 245 -6.87 7.36 19.26
C GLU A 245 -6.56 5.95 18.73
N VAL A 246 -7.62 5.19 18.50
CA VAL A 246 -7.52 3.85 17.89
C VAL A 246 -7.20 4.00 16.41
N LYS A 247 -5.96 3.69 16.04
CA LYS A 247 -5.51 3.76 14.65
C LYS A 247 -5.65 2.41 13.96
N VAL A 248 -6.32 2.41 12.82
CA VAL A 248 -6.50 1.27 11.93
C VAL A 248 -6.07 1.68 10.54
N SER A 249 -5.29 0.83 9.91
CA SER A 249 -4.88 0.98 8.51
C SER A 249 -5.07 -0.30 7.73
N ILE A 250 -5.23 -0.16 6.42
CA ILE A 250 -5.06 -1.24 5.46
C ILE A 250 -4.12 -0.76 4.35
N VAL A 251 -3.09 -1.54 4.07
CA VAL A 251 -2.10 -1.23 3.03
C VAL A 251 -2.08 -2.35 1.99
N ALA A 252 -2.21 -2.00 0.72
CA ALA A 252 -1.98 -2.89 -0.40
C ALA A 252 -0.53 -2.77 -0.87
N PHE A 253 0.23 -3.83 -0.66
CA PHE A 253 1.57 -4.03 -1.17
C PHE A 253 1.50 -4.64 -2.56
N PHE A 254 1.72 -3.82 -3.58
CA PHE A 254 1.64 -4.21 -4.99
C PHE A 254 3.02 -4.50 -5.55
N ASN A 255 3.17 -5.62 -6.25
CA ASN A 255 4.46 -6.10 -6.73
C ASN A 255 4.36 -6.74 -8.11
N PHE A 256 5.46 -6.68 -8.86
CA PHE A 256 5.65 -7.61 -9.98
C PHE A 256 5.60 -9.07 -9.49
N PRO A 257 5.36 -10.05 -10.38
CA PRO A 257 5.55 -11.45 -10.05
C PRO A 257 6.93 -11.69 -9.42
N ASP A 258 6.97 -12.49 -8.35
CA ASP A 258 8.21 -12.80 -7.64
C ASP A 258 9.04 -13.83 -8.41
N MET A 259 10.36 -13.74 -8.29
CA MET A 259 11.34 -14.61 -8.96
C MET A 259 11.20 -14.62 -10.49
N GLU A 260 10.74 -13.51 -11.07
CA GLU A 260 10.56 -13.35 -12.52
C GLU A 260 11.43 -12.24 -13.12
N THR A 261 11.73 -12.38 -14.41
CA THR A 261 12.36 -11.31 -15.20
C THR A 261 11.29 -10.39 -15.76
N ILE A 262 11.36 -9.12 -15.40
CA ILE A 262 10.42 -8.06 -15.75
C ILE A 262 11.06 -7.14 -16.80
N PRO A 263 10.41 -6.91 -17.96
CA PRO A 263 10.89 -5.95 -18.95
C PRO A 263 10.90 -4.53 -18.40
N ARG A 264 11.93 -3.75 -18.69
CA ARG A 264 11.96 -2.31 -18.37
C ARG A 264 11.32 -1.53 -19.52
N THR A 265 10.04 -1.23 -19.41
CA THR A 265 9.27 -0.54 -20.48
C THR A 265 9.70 0.92 -20.70
N LEU A 266 10.39 1.52 -19.72
CA LEU A 266 10.85 2.91 -19.77
C LEU A 266 12.27 3.07 -20.38
N ARG A 267 12.94 1.97 -20.75
CA ARG A 267 14.31 1.97 -21.31
C ARG A 267 14.35 1.31 -22.68
N ALA A 268 15.52 1.38 -23.32
CA ALA A 268 15.77 0.75 -24.62
C ALA A 268 15.39 -0.75 -24.59
N GLU A 269 14.86 -1.25 -25.71
CA GLU A 269 14.46 -2.65 -25.87
C GLU A 269 15.62 -3.59 -25.48
N GLY A 270 15.34 -4.52 -24.54
CA GLY A 270 16.28 -5.57 -24.11
C GLY A 270 16.84 -5.43 -22.69
N ASP A 271 16.61 -4.30 -21.99
CA ASP A 271 16.96 -4.16 -20.57
C ASP A 271 15.91 -4.84 -19.67
N ASN A 272 16.38 -5.67 -18.74
CA ASN A 272 15.55 -6.56 -17.93
C ASN A 272 15.84 -6.36 -16.45
N PHE A 273 14.81 -6.54 -15.61
CA PHE A 273 14.89 -6.46 -14.16
C PHE A 273 14.47 -7.79 -13.54
N PHE A 274 15.38 -8.48 -12.86
CA PHE A 274 14.99 -9.69 -12.12
C PHE A 274 14.41 -9.28 -10.76
N HIS A 275 13.15 -9.62 -10.54
CA HIS A 275 12.42 -9.25 -9.33
C HIS A 275 12.50 -10.39 -8.31
N ASP A 276 13.36 -10.20 -7.32
CA ASP A 276 13.46 -11.03 -6.10
C ASP A 276 13.10 -10.14 -4.92
N ILE A 277 11.85 -10.25 -4.45
CA ILE A 277 11.31 -9.35 -3.41
C ILE A 277 12.14 -9.46 -2.14
N ARG A 278 12.55 -10.69 -1.78
CA ARG A 278 13.29 -10.95 -0.55
C ARG A 278 14.64 -10.26 -0.59
N ARG A 279 15.39 -10.45 -1.68
CA ARG A 279 16.70 -9.82 -1.86
C ARG A 279 16.61 -8.29 -1.86
N ILE A 280 15.59 -7.72 -2.51
CA ILE A 280 15.37 -6.27 -2.52
C ILE A 280 15.15 -5.74 -1.10
N LYS A 281 14.29 -6.39 -0.32
CA LYS A 281 14.00 -6.00 1.07
C LYS A 281 15.18 -6.16 2.01
N GLU A 282 16.04 -7.15 1.77
CA GLU A 282 17.30 -7.32 2.51
C GLU A 282 18.29 -6.20 2.12
N ASP A 283 18.45 -5.89 0.84
CA ASP A 283 19.34 -4.85 0.31
C ASP A 283 18.95 -3.44 0.77
N ASP A 284 17.65 -3.12 0.85
CA ASP A 284 17.12 -1.83 1.31
C ASP A 284 17.61 -1.41 2.71
N LYS A 285 18.08 -2.37 3.51
CA LYS A 285 18.55 -2.19 4.88
C LYS A 285 20.08 -2.15 5.00
N LEU A 286 20.81 -2.50 3.94
CA LEU A 286 22.26 -2.59 3.98
C LEU A 286 22.91 -1.20 3.89
N PRO A 287 23.93 -0.89 4.70
CA PRO A 287 24.69 0.35 4.59
C PRO A 287 25.34 0.56 3.22
N SER A 288 25.60 -0.54 2.50
CA SER A 288 26.17 -0.55 1.14
C SER A 288 25.16 -0.99 0.07
N GLY A 289 23.87 -1.05 0.40
CA GLY A 289 22.82 -1.44 -0.55
C GLY A 289 22.52 -0.34 -1.56
N GLU A 290 21.65 -0.63 -2.53
CA GLU A 290 21.32 0.31 -3.62
C GLU A 290 20.62 1.61 -3.12
N LEU A 291 19.99 1.57 -1.94
CA LEU A 291 19.38 2.74 -1.32
C LEU A 291 20.32 3.54 -0.41
N SER A 292 21.57 3.09 -0.20
CA SER A 292 22.52 3.69 0.74
C SER A 292 22.67 5.22 0.57
N ALA A 293 22.86 5.69 -0.67
CA ALA A 293 23.00 7.12 -0.97
C ALA A 293 21.74 7.94 -0.62
N LEU A 294 20.55 7.35 -0.79
CA LEU A 294 19.29 8.01 -0.41
C LEU A 294 19.13 8.04 1.10
N TRP A 295 19.49 6.94 1.79
CA TRP A 295 19.54 6.90 3.24
C TRP A 295 20.48 7.96 3.81
N ASP A 296 21.68 8.12 3.26
CA ASP A 296 22.65 9.15 3.69
C ASP A 296 22.06 10.56 3.61
N ILE A 297 21.33 10.87 2.53
CA ILE A 297 20.63 12.15 2.35
C ILE A 297 19.54 12.31 3.41
N ILE A 298 18.68 11.30 3.58
CA ILE A 298 17.59 11.32 4.57
C ILE A 298 18.13 11.51 5.98
N ILE A 299 19.13 10.73 6.38
CA ILE A 299 19.75 10.79 7.71
C ILE A 299 20.35 12.17 7.95
N LYS A 300 21.12 12.68 6.99
CA LYS A 300 21.78 13.98 7.10
C LYS A 300 20.78 15.13 7.18
N ASN A 301 19.81 15.18 6.27
CA ASN A 301 18.93 16.33 6.13
C ASN A 301 17.83 16.37 7.20
N HIS A 302 17.44 15.21 7.74
CA HIS A 302 16.49 15.10 8.86
C HIS A 302 17.18 14.97 10.23
N GLN A 303 18.51 15.06 10.28
CA GLN A 303 19.31 14.99 11.51
C GLN A 303 19.01 13.74 12.35
N LEU A 304 18.84 12.60 11.68
CA LEU A 304 18.47 11.34 12.33
C LEU A 304 19.68 10.76 13.07
N SER A 305 19.49 10.42 14.35
CA SER A 305 20.49 9.65 15.09
C SER A 305 20.31 8.17 14.77
N LEU A 306 21.22 7.60 13.98
CA LEU A 306 21.26 6.15 13.81
C LEU A 306 21.81 5.48 15.09
N PRO A 307 21.29 4.30 15.49
CA PRO A 307 21.94 3.51 16.51
C PRO A 307 23.36 3.14 16.07
N PRO A 308 24.34 3.04 17.00
CA PRO A 308 25.69 2.65 16.66
C PRO A 308 25.67 1.28 15.99
N VAL A 309 26.22 1.20 14.77
CA VAL A 309 26.43 -0.09 14.09
C VAL A 309 27.44 -0.85 14.94
N LEU A 310 27.00 -1.94 15.58
CA LEU A 310 27.95 -2.90 16.14
C LEU A 310 28.73 -3.45 14.94
N ALA A 311 29.99 -3.07 14.84
CA ALA A 311 30.92 -3.70 13.91
C ALA A 311 30.98 -5.18 14.30
N SER A 312 30.25 -6.02 13.58
CA SER A 312 30.36 -7.47 13.67
C SER A 312 31.74 -7.86 13.12
N GLY A 313 32.70 -8.01 14.03
CA GLY A 313 33.93 -8.78 13.82
C GLY A 313 33.69 -10.26 14.06
#